data_AF-A0A323UPL4-F1
#
_entry.id   AF-A0A323UPL4-F1
#
_cell.length_a   1.000
_cell.length_b   1.000
_cell.length_c   1.000
_cell.angle_alpha   90.00
_cell.angle_beta   90.00
_cell.angle_gamma   90.00
#
_symmetry.space_group_name_H-M   'P 1'
#
loop_
_entity.id
_entity.type
_entity.pdbx_description
1 polymer ?
#
loop_
_entity_poly.entity_id
_entity_poly.type
_entity_poly.pdbx_seq_one_letter_code
_entity_poly.pdbx_strand_id
1 'polypeptide(L)' 'MGRLIARHLPATACAPAITEHFAWRADGQLASFTSPTAEVRFAFDAAGRVVRESQSHT' A
#
# COMPACT_ATOMS: atom_id res chain seq x y z
N MET A 1 -7.76 -16.59 -7.11
CA MET A 1 -7.30 -15.37 -7.81
C MET A 1 -6.25 -14.68 -6.95
N GLY A 2 -5.13 -14.27 -7.55
CA GLY A 2 -4.02 -13.64 -6.83
C GLY A 2 -4.21 -12.12 -6.65
N ARG A 3 -3.68 -11.56 -5.57
CA ARG A 3 -3.57 -10.11 -5.35
C ARG A 3 -2.09 -9.74 -5.30
N LEU A 4 -1.75 -8.56 -5.82
CA LEU A 4 -0.38 -8.05 -5.81
C LEU A 4 0.05 -7.75 -4.37
N ILE A 5 1.07 -8.44 -3.85
CA ILE A 5 1.59 -8.21 -2.48
C ILE A 5 2.85 -7.35 -2.47
N ALA A 6 3.55 -7.28 -3.61
CA ALA A 6 4.72 -6.45 -3.80
C ALA A 6 4.86 -6.05 -5.27
N ARG A 7 5.32 -4.83 -5.53
CA ARG A 7 5.80 -4.41 -6.85
C ARG A 7 7.23 -3.91 -6.75
N HIS A 8 8.10 -4.42 -7.61
CA HIS A 8 9.45 -3.89 -7.76
C HIS A 8 9.49 -2.99 -8.99
N LEU A 9 9.86 -1.74 -8.78
CA LEU A 9 10.12 -0.78 -9.84
C LEU A 9 11.64 -0.66 -9.99
N PRO A 10 12.19 -0.98 -11.18
CA PRO A 10 13.62 -0.84 -11.41
C PRO A 10 14.03 0.63 -11.38
N ALA A 11 15.33 0.87 -11.16
CA ALA A 11 15.88 2.20 -11.26
C ALA A 11 15.70 2.74 -12.69
N THR A 12 15.42 4.04 -12.78
CA THR A 12 15.41 4.79 -14.04
C THR A 12 16.54 5.82 -14.01
N ALA A 13 16.74 6.54 -15.12
CA ALA A 13 17.71 7.63 -15.16
C ALA A 13 17.44 8.74 -14.11
N CYS A 14 16.18 8.89 -13.65
CA CYS A 14 15.76 9.96 -12.74
C CYS A 14 15.30 9.47 -11.36
N ALA A 15 15.27 8.16 -11.09
CA ALA A 15 14.77 7.62 -9.82
C ALA A 15 15.44 6.29 -9.44
N PRO A 16 15.73 6.05 -8.15
CA PRO A 16 16.25 4.76 -7.69
C PRO A 16 15.21 3.65 -7.84
N ALA A 17 15.68 2.40 -7.80
CA ALA A 17 14.78 1.26 -7.71
C ALA A 17 14.03 1.31 -6.37
N ILE A 18 12.73 1.02 -6.40
CA ILE A 18 11.91 0.93 -5.21
C ILE A 18 11.09 -0.35 -5.22
N THR A 19 10.87 -0.90 -4.02
CA THR A 19 9.92 -1.98 -3.83
C THR A 19 8.81 -1.47 -2.96
N GLU A 20 7.58 -1.74 -3.39
CA GLU A 20 6.40 -1.37 -2.63
C GLU A 20 5.64 -2.61 -2.22
N HIS A 21 5.01 -2.54 -1.06
CA HIS A 21 4.31 -3.64 -0.42
C HIS A 21 2.85 -3.27 -0.22
N PHE A 22 1.98 -4.27 -0.40
CA PHE A 22 0.54 -4.13 -0.29
C PHE A 22 0.02 -5.19 0.67
N ALA A 23 -0.71 -4.77 1.70
CA ALA A 23 -1.42 -5.66 2.59
C ALA A 23 -2.92 -5.60 2.27
N TRP A 24 -3.56 -6.76 2.22
CA TRP A 24 -4.98 -6.90 1.87
C TRP A 24 -5.77 -7.48 3.05
N ARG A 25 -7.01 -7.03 3.21
CA ARG A 25 -7.97 -7.65 4.12
C ARG A 25 -8.53 -8.94 3.51
N ALA A 26 -9.16 -9.76 4.36
CA ALA A 26 -9.84 -10.99 3.92
C ALA A 26 -10.98 -10.71 2.92
N ASP A 27 -11.67 -9.58 3.07
CA ASP A 27 -12.72 -9.10 2.15
C ASP A 27 -12.16 -8.56 0.82
N GLY A 28 -10.84 -8.36 0.76
CA GLY A 28 -10.16 -7.94 -0.46
C GLY A 28 -9.90 -6.45 -0.60
N GLN A 29 -10.28 -5.64 0.37
CA GLN A 29 -9.88 -4.24 0.38
C GLN A 29 -8.41 -4.07 0.79
N LEU A 30 -7.76 -3.03 0.27
CA LEU A 30 -6.37 -2.69 0.61
C LEU A 30 -6.31 -2.19 2.05
N ALA A 31 -5.53 -2.85 2.91
CA ALA A 31 -5.32 -2.45 4.29
C ALA A 31 -4.21 -1.41 4.43
N SER A 32 -3.09 -1.65 3.74
CA SER A 32 -1.95 -0.73 3.75
C SER A 32 -1.09 -0.83 2.51
N PHE A 33 -0.38 0.25 2.26
CA PHE A 33 0.63 0.40 1.24
C PHE A 33 1.90 0.96 1.88
N THR A 34 3.06 0.39 1.56
CA THR A 34 4.35 0.86 2.08
C THR A 34 5.37 0.90 0.95
N SER A 35 6.08 2.01 0.82
CA SER A 35 7.23 2.22 -0.04
C SER A 35 8.36 2.87 0.76
N PRO A 36 9.58 2.98 0.20
CA PRO A 36 10.69 3.65 0.88
C PRO A 36 10.45 5.13 1.20
N THR A 37 9.50 5.77 0.50
CA THR A 37 9.23 7.21 0.63
C THR A 37 7.88 7.50 1.25
N ALA A 38 6.98 6.51 1.34
CA ALA A 38 5.64 6.74 1.85
C ALA A 38 5.03 5.49 2.50
N GLU A 39 4.17 5.73 3.47
CA GLU A 39 3.26 4.73 4.02
C GLU A 39 1.83 5.27 3.96
N VAL A 40 0.89 4.42 3.54
CA VAL A 40 -0.54 4.68 3.58
C VAL A 40 -1.25 3.54 4.32
N ARG A 41 -2.10 3.87 5.29
CA ARG A 41 -2.92 2.90 6.02
C ARG A 41 -4.38 3.31 6.00
N PHE A 42 -5.25 2.31 5.80
CA PHE A 42 -6.70 2.49 5.81
C PHE A 42 -7.30 1.85 7.05
N ALA A 43 -8.12 2.62 7.77
CA ALA A 43 -8.96 2.10 8.84
C ALA A 43 -10.39 1.89 8.32
N PHE A 44 -11.01 0.80 8.72
CA PHE A 44 -12.34 0.40 8.27
C PHE A 44 -13.28 0.22 9.45
N ASP A 45 -14.57 0.52 9.26
CA ASP A 45 -15.62 0.14 10.19
C ASP A 45 -16.03 -1.34 10.03
N ALA A 46 -16.96 -1.79 10.86
CA ALA A 46 -17.48 -3.16 10.82
C ALA A 46 -18.25 -3.49 9.54
N ALA A 47 -18.75 -2.49 8.81
CA ALA A 47 -19.40 -2.66 7.52
C ALA A 47 -18.39 -2.71 6.35
N GLY A 48 -17.10 -2.58 6.64
CA GLY A 48 -16.04 -2.59 5.63
C GLY A 48 -15.88 -1.26 4.89
N ARG A 49 -16.41 -0.15 5.42
CA ARG A 49 -16.23 1.18 4.83
C ARG A 49 -14.98 1.84 5.40
N VAL A 50 -14.21 2.55 4.57
CA VAL A 50 -13.07 3.34 5.02
C VAL A 50 -13.57 4.48 5.91
N VAL A 51 -13.07 4.55 7.14
CA VAL A 51 -13.35 5.63 8.10
C VAL A 51 -12.16 6.55 8.32
N ARG A 52 -10.96 6.10 7.92
CA ARG A 52 -9.74 6.91 7.99
C ARG A 52 -8.73 6.43 6.98
N GLU A 53 -8.03 7.38 6.40
CA GLU A 53 -6.77 7.17 5.72
C GLU A 53 -5.68 7.91 6.49
N SER A 54 -4.51 7.32 6.62
CA SER A 54 -3.34 7.95 7.23
C SER A 54 -2.17 7.78 6.30
N GLN A 55 -1.58 8.91 5.89
CA GLN A 55 -0.43 8.96 5.01
C GLN A 55 0.76 9.55 5.74
N SER A 56 1.94 8.98 5.52
CA SER A 56 3.21 9.48 6.03
C SER A 56 4.21 9.48 4.89
N HIS A 57 4.89 10.60 4.69
CA HIS A 57 5.96 10.75 3.70
C HIS A 57 7.26 11.03 4.43
N THR A 58 8.36 10.44 3.95
CA THR A 58 9.70 10.58 4.55
C THR A 58 10.58 11.48 3.69
#